data_AF-J5N0Z4-F1
#
_entry.id   AF-J5N0Z4-F1
#
_cell.length_a   1.000
_cell.length_b   1.000
_cell.length_c   1.000
_cell.angle_alpha   90.00
_cell.angle_beta   90.00
_cell.angle_gamma   90.00
#
_symmetry.space_group_name_H-M   'P 1'
#
loop_
_entity.id
_entity.type
_entity.pdbx_description
1 polymer ?
#
loop_
_entity_poly.entity_id
_entity_poly.type
_entity_poly.pdbx_seq_one_letter_code
_entity_poly.pdbx_strand_id
1 'polypeptide(L)'
;APFVLDGPINGIAFTAWVRQCLVPTLKSGDIVILDNLGSHKGKPARDAIRDVGAHLFFLPPYSPDLNPIEMMFAKLKTLVRKADERTVETTWRRIGELLKAFSPQECSNYLRHAGYGSE
;
A
#
# COMPACT_ATOMS: atom_id res chain seq x y z
N ALA A 1 -14.96 -0.02 1.02
CA ALA A 1 -14.26 -0.92 0.08
C ALA A 1 -12.87 -0.35 -0.17
N PRO A 2 -11.85 -1.17 -0.50
CA PRO A 2 -10.55 -0.65 -0.92
C PRO A 2 -10.70 0.29 -2.13
N PHE A 3 -9.75 1.20 -2.31
CA PHE A 3 -9.67 1.98 -3.54
C PHE A 3 -9.29 1.05 -4.69
N VAL A 4 -10.15 0.95 -5.70
CA VAL A 4 -9.94 0.09 -6.87
C VAL A 4 -10.05 0.93 -8.13
N LEU A 5 -9.15 0.67 -9.08
CA LEU A 5 -9.14 1.30 -10.39
C LEU A 5 -9.48 0.27 -11.45
N ASP A 6 -10.37 0.63 -12.37
CA ASP A 6 -10.57 -0.10 -13.62
C ASP A 6 -9.57 0.41 -14.66
N GLY A 7 -8.41 -0.25 -14.72
CA GLY A 7 -7.30 0.11 -15.60
C GLY A 7 -5.94 0.20 -14.90
N PRO A 8 -4.86 0.46 -15.65
CA PRO A 8 -3.51 0.53 -15.10
C PRO A 8 -3.33 1.78 -14.23
N ILE A 9 -2.54 1.64 -13.15
CA ILE A 9 -2.08 2.79 -12.36
C ILE A 9 -1.14 3.66 -13.21
N ASN A 10 -1.36 4.97 -13.21
CA ASN A 10 -0.46 5.97 -13.79
C ASN A 10 -0.16 7.08 -12.77
N GLY A 11 0.72 8.03 -13.13
CA GLY A 11 1.11 9.11 -12.21
C GLY A 11 -0.06 10.01 -11.76
N ILE A 12 -1.08 10.20 -12.59
CA ILE A 12 -2.27 11.00 -12.26
C ILE A 12 -3.12 10.24 -11.23
N ALA A 13 -3.44 8.97 -11.50
CA ALA A 13 -4.24 8.14 -10.62
C ALA A 13 -3.53 7.91 -9.27
N PHE A 14 -2.21 7.68 -9.29
CA PHE A 14 -1.40 7.57 -8.07
C PHE A 14 -1.43 8.88 -7.25
N THR A 15 -1.26 10.03 -7.90
CA THR A 15 -1.34 11.34 -7.23
C THR A 15 -2.72 11.57 -6.60
N ALA A 16 -3.79 11.21 -7.31
CA ALA A 16 -5.15 11.32 -6.79
C ALA A 16 -5.35 10.43 -5.56
N TRP A 17 -4.91 9.18 -5.62
CA TRP A 17 -4.94 8.27 -4.48
C TRP A 17 -4.14 8.79 -3.29
N VAL A 18 -2.92 9.32 -3.52
CA VAL A 18 -2.10 9.92 -2.46
C VAL A 18 -2.86 11.04 -1.76
N ARG A 19 -3.42 11.98 -2.53
CA ARG A 19 -4.11 13.15 -1.96
C ARG A 19 -5.40 12.81 -1.24
N GLN A 20 -6.19 11.89 -1.82
CA GLN A 20 -7.55 11.62 -1.35
C GLN A 20 -7.62 10.51 -0.31
N CYS A 21 -6.66 9.58 -0.32
CA CYS A 21 -6.70 8.39 0.53
C CYS A 21 -5.53 8.34 1.52
N LEU A 22 -4.29 8.56 1.06
CA LEU A 22 -3.12 8.39 1.92
C LEU A 22 -2.87 9.61 2.83
N VAL A 23 -2.81 10.81 2.27
CA VAL A 23 -2.51 12.04 3.00
C VAL A 23 -3.41 12.24 4.23
N PRO A 24 -4.74 12.00 4.17
CA PRO A 24 -5.61 12.11 5.35
C PRO A 24 -5.26 11.18 6.51
N THR A 25 -4.46 10.13 6.28
CA THR A 25 -4.06 9.17 7.32
C THR A 25 -2.66 9.45 7.89
N LEU A 26 -1.89 10.33 7.26
CA LEU A 26 -0.50 10.61 7.63
C LEU A 26 -0.41 11.66 8.74
N LYS A 27 0.68 11.57 9.50
CA LYS A 27 1.11 12.56 10.50
C LYS A 27 2.53 13.04 10.18
N SER A 28 2.88 14.20 10.73
CA SER A 28 4.25 14.71 10.65
C SER A 28 5.23 13.68 11.22
N GLY A 29 6.30 13.40 10.48
CA GLY A 29 7.30 12.38 10.81
C GLY A 29 7.00 10.97 10.28
N ASP A 30 5.80 10.70 9.77
CA ASP A 30 5.50 9.40 9.14
C ASP A 30 6.38 9.17 7.91
N ILE A 31 6.63 7.89 7.61
CA ILE A 31 7.47 7.45 6.49
C ILE A 31 6.62 6.64 5.52
N VAL A 32 6.55 7.11 4.27
CA VAL A 32 5.94 6.42 3.14
C VAL A 32 7.03 5.72 2.33
N ILE A 33 6.98 4.39 2.27
CA ILE A 33 7.93 3.56 1.51
C ILE A 33 7.26 3.14 0.20
N LEU A 34 7.94 3.34 -0.93
CA LEU A 34 7.45 3.00 -2.27
C LEU A 34 8.49 2.19 -3.05
N ASP A 35 8.01 1.30 -3.91
CA ASP A 35 8.86 0.70 -4.95
C ASP A 35 9.22 1.73 -6.05
N ASN A 36 10.04 1.32 -7.01
CA ASN A 36 10.56 2.20 -8.06
C ASN A 36 9.65 2.40 -9.29
N LEU A 37 8.37 2.02 -9.23
CA LEU A 37 7.45 2.17 -10.35
C LEU A 37 7.40 3.64 -10.85
N GLY A 38 7.43 3.85 -12.17
CA GLY A 38 7.47 5.19 -12.76
C GLY A 38 6.33 6.10 -12.29
N SER A 39 5.13 5.54 -12.09
CA SER A 39 3.95 6.24 -11.57
C SER A 39 4.15 6.86 -10.18
N HIS A 40 5.07 6.32 -9.36
CA HIS A 40 5.35 6.82 -8.01
C HIS A 40 6.25 8.08 -8.00
N LYS A 41 6.88 8.41 -9.13
CA LYS A 41 7.93 9.45 -9.19
C LYS A 41 7.38 10.86 -9.43
N GLY A 42 6.07 11.03 -9.55
CA GLY A 42 5.42 12.31 -9.78
C GLY A 42 5.68 13.33 -8.67
N LYS A 43 6.15 14.53 -9.03
CA LYS A 43 6.33 15.65 -8.10
C LYS A 43 5.07 15.98 -7.29
N PRO A 44 3.85 16.02 -7.87
CA PRO A 44 2.64 16.36 -7.12
C PRO A 44 2.30 15.41 -5.96
N ALA A 45 2.60 14.12 -6.08
CA ALA A 45 2.40 13.15 -5.01
C ALA A 45 3.41 13.36 -3.87
N ARG A 46 4.68 13.62 -4.22
CA ARG A 46 5.74 13.90 -3.25
C ARG A 46 5.47 15.18 -2.47
N ASP A 47 5.06 16.24 -3.15
CA ASP A 47 4.75 17.52 -2.51
C ASP A 47 3.58 17.35 -1.53
N ALA A 48 2.50 16.66 -1.93
CA ALA A 48 1.36 16.42 -1.04
C ALA A 48 1.71 15.64 0.24
N ILE A 49 2.67 14.70 0.19
CA ILE A 49 3.14 13.97 1.37
C ILE A 49 4.02 14.87 2.26
N ARG A 50 4.86 15.72 1.65
CA ARG A 50 5.73 16.64 2.39
C ARG A 50 4.96 17.78 3.06
N ASP A 51 3.88 18.23 2.45
CA ASP A 51 3.05 19.32 2.99
C ASP A 51 2.41 18.95 4.34
N VAL A 52 2.25 17.66 4.64
CA VAL A 52 1.81 17.16 5.96
C VAL A 52 2.96 16.78 6.90
N GLY A 53 4.19 17.11 6.53
CA GLY A 53 5.40 16.83 7.32
C GLY A 53 5.85 15.37 7.29
N ALA A 54 5.32 14.54 6.38
CA ALA A 54 5.74 13.16 6.20
C ALA A 54 6.89 13.03 5.18
N HIS A 55 7.61 11.91 5.25
CA HIS A 55 8.74 11.60 4.38
C HIS A 55 8.38 10.52 3.36
N LEU A 56 9.00 10.57 2.19
CA LEU A 56 8.82 9.57 1.14
C LEU A 56 10.18 8.99 0.75
N PHE A 57 10.30 7.66 0.84
CA PHE A 57 11.49 6.90 0.50
C PHE A 57 11.20 5.86 -0.58
N PHE A 58 12.15 5.71 -1.49
CA PHE A 58 12.12 4.63 -2.48
C PHE A 58 12.96 3.48 -1.98
N LEU A 59 12.47 2.26 -2.16
CA LEU A 59 13.27 1.06 -1.97
C LEU A 59 14.47 1.04 -2.92
N PRO A 60 15.59 0.39 -2.57
CA PRO A 60 16.62 0.07 -3.54
C PRO A 60 16.04 -0.80 -4.68
N PRO A 61 16.59 -0.70 -5.91
CA PRO A 61 16.17 -1.55 -7.01
C PRO A 61 16.31 -3.04 -6.65
N TYR A 62 15.31 -3.84 -7.02
CA TYR A 62 15.28 -5.29 -6.81
C TYR A 62 15.39 -5.75 -5.34
N SER A 63 14.88 -4.95 -4.39
CA SER A 63 14.83 -5.30 -2.96
C SER A 63 13.39 -5.60 -2.46
N PRO A 64 12.75 -6.68 -2.94
CA PRO A 64 11.41 -7.05 -2.49
C PRO A 64 11.39 -7.53 -1.03
N ASP A 65 12.53 -7.98 -0.51
CA ASP A 65 12.74 -8.36 0.89
C ASP A 65 12.53 -7.18 1.85
N LEU A 66 12.80 -5.96 1.39
CA LEU A 66 12.56 -4.73 2.13
C LEU A 66 11.12 -4.21 1.96
N ASN A 67 10.25 -4.90 1.22
CA ASN A 67 8.88 -4.46 0.98
C ASN A 67 7.87 -5.23 1.86
N PRO A 68 7.38 -4.68 2.98
CA PRO A 68 6.53 -5.39 3.93
C PRO A 68 5.17 -5.79 3.33
N ILE A 69 4.74 -5.16 2.23
CA ILE A 69 3.46 -5.48 1.58
C ILE A 69 3.49 -6.87 0.91
N GLU A 70 4.66 -7.42 0.58
CA GLU A 70 4.77 -8.71 -0.10
C GLU A 70 4.20 -9.86 0.76
N MET A 71 4.49 -9.86 2.07
CA MET A 71 3.94 -10.83 3.01
C MET A 71 2.42 -10.69 3.15
N MET A 72 1.94 -9.45 3.26
CA MET A 72 0.51 -9.15 3.33
C MET A 72 -0.20 -9.65 2.06
N PHE A 73 0.37 -9.39 0.88
CA PHE A 73 -0.18 -9.86 -0.39
C PHE A 73 -0.15 -11.38 -0.54
N ALA A 74 0.86 -12.08 -0.03
CA ALA A 74 0.90 -13.54 -0.03
C ALA A 74 -0.29 -14.13 0.75
N LYS A 75 -0.58 -13.60 1.96
CA LYS A 75 -1.75 -14.00 2.75
C LYS A 75 -3.05 -13.62 2.04
N LEU A 76 -3.17 -12.37 1.56
CA LEU A 76 -4.38 -11.89 0.90
C LEU A 76 -4.72 -12.74 -0.34
N LYS A 77 -3.72 -13.06 -1.19
CA LYS A 77 -3.91 -13.93 -2.36
C LYS A 77 -4.45 -15.32 -1.97
N THR A 78 -3.94 -15.89 -0.88
CA THR A 78 -4.45 -17.17 -0.35
C THR A 78 -5.91 -17.06 0.08
N LEU A 79 -6.28 -16.00 0.78
CA LEU A 79 -7.67 -15.76 1.21
C LEU A 79 -8.61 -15.52 0.03
N VAL A 80 -8.18 -14.74 -0.96
CA VAL A 80 -8.95 -14.47 -2.18
C VAL A 80 -9.19 -15.75 -2.97
N ARG A 81 -8.16 -16.59 -3.16
CA ARG A 81 -8.30 -17.90 -3.82
C ARG A 81 -9.27 -18.82 -3.09
N LYS A 82 -9.25 -18.80 -1.75
CA LYS A 82 -10.18 -19.59 -0.93
C LYS A 82 -11.62 -19.08 -1.02
N ALA A 83 -11.82 -17.77 -1.16
CA ALA A 83 -13.15 -17.17 -1.26
C ALA A 83 -13.82 -17.43 -2.61
N ASP A 84 -13.02 -17.63 -3.67
CA ASP A 84 -13.46 -18.23 -4.93
C ASP A 84 -14.59 -17.46 -5.64
N GLU A 85 -14.59 -16.14 -5.48
CA GLU A 85 -15.54 -15.23 -6.12
C GLU A 85 -15.45 -15.29 -7.66
N ARG A 86 -16.59 -15.15 -8.34
CA ARG A 86 -16.70 -15.38 -9.80
C ARG A 86 -16.89 -14.12 -10.64
N THR A 87 -17.05 -12.97 -9.98
CA THR A 87 -17.22 -11.68 -10.65
C THR A 87 -16.24 -10.67 -10.08
N VAL A 88 -15.94 -9.63 -10.86
CA VAL A 88 -15.05 -8.54 -10.45
C VAL A 88 -15.64 -7.82 -9.23
N GLU A 89 -16.94 -7.53 -9.26
CA GLU A 89 -17.66 -6.80 -8.22
C GLU A 89 -17.70 -7.59 -6.91
N THR A 90 -18.01 -8.89 -6.96
CA THR A 90 -18.03 -9.71 -5.73
C THR A 90 -16.61 -9.92 -5.19
N THR A 91 -15.61 -10.01 -6.06
CA THR A 91 -14.19 -10.04 -5.66
C THR A 91 -13.80 -8.77 -4.89
N TRP A 92 -14.15 -7.57 -5.38
CA TRP A 92 -13.82 -6.31 -4.70
C TRP A 92 -14.47 -6.20 -3.32
N ARG A 93 -15.76 -6.55 -3.22
CA ARG A 93 -16.49 -6.57 -1.94
C ARG A 93 -15.83 -7.55 -0.98
N ARG A 94 -15.49 -8.75 -1.47
CA ARG A 94 -14.84 -9.79 -0.68
C ARG A 94 -13.47 -9.35 -0.18
N ILE A 95 -12.64 -8.72 -1.01
CA ILE A 95 -11.35 -8.17 -0.58
C ILE A 95 -11.56 -7.19 0.58
N GLY A 96 -12.56 -6.30 0.50
CA GLY A 96 -12.89 -5.38 1.58
C GLY A 96 -13.18 -6.07 2.93
N GLU A 97 -13.87 -7.21 2.90
CA GLU A 97 -14.12 -8.02 4.10
C GLU A 97 -12.88 -8.78 4.57
N LEU A 98 -12.11 -9.36 3.64
CA LEU A 98 -10.88 -10.10 3.95
C LEU A 98 -9.80 -9.22 4.58
N LEU A 99 -9.73 -7.93 4.22
CA LEU A 99 -8.81 -6.98 4.82
C LEU A 99 -9.03 -6.80 6.34
N LYS A 100 -10.22 -7.12 6.86
CA LYS A 100 -10.50 -7.12 8.31
C LYS A 100 -9.78 -8.24 9.06
N ALA A 101 -9.26 -9.25 8.35
CA ALA A 101 -8.50 -10.35 8.93
C ALA A 101 -7.02 -10.02 9.21
N PHE A 102 -6.59 -8.78 8.98
CA PHE A 102 -5.22 -8.30 9.23
C PHE A 102 -5.23 -7.39 10.45
N SER A 103 -4.66 -7.88 11.55
CA SER A 103 -4.59 -7.10 12.79
C SER A 103 -3.44 -6.08 12.75
N PRO A 104 -3.50 -4.98 13.52
CA PRO A 104 -2.38 -4.05 13.65
C PRO A 104 -1.07 -4.74 14.09
N GLN A 105 -1.15 -5.72 15.00
CA GLN A 105 0.01 -6.48 15.45
C GLN A 105 0.63 -7.30 14.32
N GLU A 106 -0.19 -7.92 13.48
CA GLU A 106 0.29 -8.66 12.32
C GLU A 106 0.96 -7.74 11.30
N CYS A 107 0.38 -6.57 10.99
CA CYS A 107 1.00 -5.57 10.12
C CYS A 107 2.34 -5.07 10.69
N SER A 108 2.41 -4.86 12.01
CA SER A 108 3.65 -4.51 12.70
C SER A 108 4.71 -5.60 12.56
N ASN A 109 4.32 -6.87 12.59
CA ASN A 109 5.25 -7.98 12.37
C ASN A 109 5.80 -8.02 10.93
N TYR A 110 5.00 -7.66 9.92
CA TYR A 110 5.50 -7.54 8.55
C TYR A 110 6.57 -6.44 8.41
N LEU A 111 6.35 -5.29 9.06
CA LEU A 111 7.33 -4.21 9.10
C LEU A 111 8.63 -4.64 9.78
N ARG A 112 8.55 -5.32 10.93
CA ARG A 112 9.73 -5.86 11.62
C ARG A 112 10.48 -6.88 10.74
N HIS A 113 9.76 -7.75 10.05
CA HIS A 113 10.36 -8.75 9.16
C HIS A 113 11.12 -8.11 7.99
N ALA A 114 10.59 -7.01 7.44
CA ALA A 114 11.26 -6.24 6.38
C ALA A 114 12.40 -5.32 6.88
N GLY A 115 12.79 -5.42 8.16
CA GLY A 115 13.93 -4.68 8.73
C GLY A 115 13.58 -3.32 9.35
N TYR A 116 12.30 -2.95 9.47
CA TYR A 116 11.86 -1.68 10.07
C TYR A 116 11.55 -1.78 11.56
N GLY A 117 12.07 -2.82 12.22
CA GLY A 117 11.78 -3.13 13.62
C GLY A 117 12.84 -2.70 14.63
N SER A 118 13.87 -1.98 14.19
CA SER A 118 15.02 -1.62 15.02
C SER A 118 14.72 -0.35 15.84
N GLU A 119 14.86 -0.47 17.15
CA GLU A 119 15.11 0.66 18.07
C GLU A 119 16.61 0.97 18.13
#